data_AF-A0A381ZME4-F1
#
_entry.id   AF-A0A381ZME4-F1
#
_cell.length_a   1.000
_cell.length_b   1.000
_cell.length_c   1.000
_cell.angle_alpha   90.00
_cell.angle_beta   90.00
_cell.angle_gamma   90.00
#
_symmetry.space_group_name_H-M   'P 1'
#
loop_
_entity.id
_entity.type
_entity.pdbx_description
1 polymer ?
#
loop_
_entity_poly.entity_id
_entity_poly.type
_entity_poly.pdbx_seq_one_letter_code
_entity_poly.pdbx_strand_id
1 'polypeptide(L)'
;MLQNLRTLLSTVIFVYFLGLGTQHLDAEEIFQQGDHCLAYQTEETILLFVDSVVVGKTCEISARVEREGQNIRIFVSFPIRSLNSGVGMRDEDVTEILSVESHPDIRFVSDFLTGEQVGTALTQGTTKLAGVLEVAGKSYKVLFPLKLS
;
A
#
# COMPACT_ATOMS: atom_id res chain seq x y z
N MET A 1 2.47 27.70 54.24
CA MET A 1 3.56 27.58 53.26
C MET A 1 3.52 26.20 52.58
N LEU A 2 2.34 25.80 52.06
CA LEU A 2 2.14 24.49 51.41
C LEU A 2 1.13 24.58 50.24
N GLN A 3 0.93 25.79 49.71
CA GLN A 3 0.04 26.04 48.55
C GLN A 3 0.83 26.31 47.26
N ASN A 4 2.11 26.67 47.35
CA ASN A 4 2.96 26.97 46.19
C ASN A 4 3.67 25.74 45.60
N LEU A 5 3.53 24.55 46.22
CA LEU A 5 4.15 23.32 45.71
C LEU A 5 3.24 22.59 44.70
N ARG A 6 1.94 22.86 44.70
CA ARG A 6 0.96 22.24 43.80
C ARG A 6 0.93 22.87 42.41
N THR A 7 1.26 24.15 42.29
CA THR A 7 1.25 24.89 41.03
C THR A 7 2.50 24.70 40.18
N LEU A 8 3.59 24.16 40.75
CA LEU A 8 4.82 23.83 40.01
C LEU A 8 4.81 22.44 39.36
N LEU A 9 3.87 21.56 39.74
CA LEU A 9 3.71 20.23 39.13
C LEU A 9 2.70 20.22 37.96
N SER A 10 1.96 21.31 37.74
CA SER A 10 0.91 21.36 36.70
C SER A 10 1.38 21.90 35.35
N THR A 11 2.65 22.29 35.20
CA THR A 11 3.17 22.94 33.98
C THR A 11 4.20 22.13 33.21
N VAL A 12 4.44 20.86 33.57
CA VAL A 12 5.43 19.99 32.90
C VAL A 12 4.79 18.66 32.45
N ILE A 13 3.61 18.70 31.85
CA ILE A 13 3.06 17.57 31.06
C ILE A 13 2.26 18.17 29.89
N PHE A 14 2.89 18.94 29.01
CA PHE A 14 2.29 19.33 27.74
C PHE A 14 3.34 19.49 26.63
N VAL A 15 4.33 18.60 26.60
CA VAL A 15 5.29 18.51 25.51
C VAL A 15 5.69 17.05 25.41
N TYR A 16 4.90 16.18 24.75
CA TYR A 16 5.35 14.86 24.21
C TYR A 16 4.23 14.12 23.44
N PHE A 17 3.29 14.82 22.79
CA PHE A 17 2.28 14.18 21.91
C PHE A 17 2.25 14.79 20.50
N LEU A 18 3.38 15.32 20.04
CA LEU A 18 3.57 15.76 18.66
C LEU A 18 4.78 15.02 18.10
N GLY A 19 4.58 13.78 17.65
CA GLY A 19 5.67 13.02 17.03
C GLY A 19 5.52 11.50 16.95
N LEU A 20 4.33 10.91 17.07
CA LEU A 20 4.12 9.55 16.55
C LEU A 20 4.00 9.67 15.03
N GLY A 21 5.15 9.86 14.37
CA GLY A 21 5.23 9.68 12.93
C GLY A 21 5.10 8.19 12.64
N THR A 22 4.09 7.81 11.85
CA THR A 22 3.99 6.46 11.28
C THR A 22 5.29 6.17 10.55
N GLN A 23 5.97 5.06 10.89
CA GLN A 23 7.19 4.67 10.20
C GLN A 23 6.79 4.04 8.86
N HIS A 24 6.67 4.87 7.82
CA HIS A 24 6.52 4.38 6.45
C HIS A 24 7.89 4.06 5.86
N LEU A 25 8.09 2.83 5.38
CA LEU A 25 9.27 2.48 4.61
C LEU A 25 9.11 3.06 3.21
N ASP A 26 10.18 3.66 2.68
CA ASP A 26 10.19 4.12 1.30
C ASP A 26 10.21 2.92 0.33
N ALA A 27 9.78 3.15 -0.91
CA ALA A 27 9.72 2.09 -1.93
C ALA A 27 11.10 1.44 -2.17
N GLU A 28 12.16 2.25 -2.13
CA GLU A 28 13.55 1.79 -2.28
C GLU A 28 14.04 0.89 -1.13
N GLU A 29 13.37 0.90 0.03
CA GLU A 29 13.68 0.00 1.15
C GLU A 29 12.99 -1.37 0.99
N ILE A 30 11.91 -1.44 0.21
CA ILE A 30 11.08 -2.64 0.03
C ILE A 30 11.45 -3.39 -1.27
N PHE A 31 11.77 -2.66 -2.33
CA PHE A 31 11.97 -3.20 -3.68
C PHE A 31 13.42 -3.04 -4.14
N GLN A 32 13.92 -4.04 -4.86
CA GLN A 32 15.20 -3.95 -5.57
C GLN A 32 14.98 -3.40 -6.99
N GLN A 33 16.03 -2.82 -7.57
CA GLN A 33 15.95 -2.34 -8.95
C GLN A 33 15.68 -3.51 -9.91
N GLY A 34 14.61 -3.39 -10.70
CA GLY A 34 14.17 -4.44 -11.62
C GLY A 34 13.11 -5.39 -11.03
N ASP A 35 12.72 -5.21 -9.75
CA ASP A 35 11.60 -5.95 -9.17
C ASP A 35 10.29 -5.64 -9.90
N HIS A 36 9.56 -6.68 -10.27
CA HIS A 36 8.18 -6.60 -10.75
C HIS A 36 7.25 -7.10 -9.65
N CYS A 37 7.26 -6.40 -8.52
CA CYS A 37 6.58 -6.82 -7.30
C CYS A 37 5.58 -5.77 -6.82
N LEU A 38 4.66 -6.21 -5.96
CA LEU A 38 3.75 -5.36 -5.21
C LEU A 38 3.93 -5.65 -3.73
N ALA A 39 3.80 -4.62 -2.90
CA ALA A 39 3.80 -4.78 -1.46
C ALA A 39 2.70 -3.93 -0.83
N TYR A 40 2.19 -4.40 0.31
CA TYR A 40 1.46 -3.58 1.26
C TYR A 40 2.32 -3.36 2.50
N GLN A 41 2.06 -2.25 3.18
CA GLN A 41 2.65 -1.96 4.48
C GLN A 41 1.54 -1.71 5.49
N THR A 42 1.70 -2.25 6.70
CA THR A 42 0.84 -1.95 7.85
C THR A 42 1.66 -1.94 9.14
N GLU A 43 1.06 -1.50 10.24
CA GLU A 43 1.68 -1.48 11.56
C GLU A 43 1.01 -2.54 12.44
N GLU A 44 1.81 -3.26 13.22
CA GLU A 44 1.35 -4.26 14.19
C GLU A 44 1.85 -3.89 15.58
N THR A 45 0.93 -3.77 16.55
CA THR A 45 1.31 -3.50 17.95
C THR A 45 1.57 -4.80 18.70
N ILE A 46 2.84 -5.04 19.03
CA ILE A 46 3.30 -6.15 19.85
C ILE A 46 3.37 -5.66 21.31
N LEU A 47 2.65 -6.33 22.22
CA LEU A 47 2.69 -6.10 23.68
C LEU A 47 2.47 -4.62 24.09
N LEU A 48 1.33 -4.03 23.70
CA LEU A 48 0.83 -2.70 24.11
C LEU A 48 1.75 -1.48 23.91
N PHE A 49 3.01 -1.66 23.46
CA PHE A 49 4.01 -0.59 23.43
C PHE A 49 5.04 -0.69 22.29
N VAL A 50 5.09 -1.80 21.55
CA VAL A 50 6.06 -1.98 20.46
C VAL A 50 5.33 -2.07 19.13
N ASP A 51 5.32 -0.98 18.36
CA ASP A 51 4.82 -1.00 17.00
C ASP A 51 5.90 -1.58 16.07
N SER A 52 5.52 -2.55 15.25
CA SER A 52 6.37 -3.20 14.25
C SER A 52 5.81 -2.94 12.87
N VAL A 53 6.67 -2.53 11.94
CA VAL A 53 6.29 -2.37 10.53
C VAL A 53 6.22 -3.74 9.87
N VAL A 54 5.07 -4.02 9.28
CA VAL A 54 4.78 -5.25 8.54
C VAL A 54 4.73 -4.93 7.06
N VAL A 55 5.53 -5.65 6.28
CA VAL A 55 5.49 -5.60 4.81
C VAL A 55 5.13 -6.97 4.29
N GLY A 56 4.01 -7.08 3.58
CA GLY A 56 3.69 -8.27 2.79
C GLY A 56 3.97 -7.98 1.32
N LYS A 57 4.77 -8.84 0.67
CA LYS A 57 5.22 -8.66 -0.72
C LYS A 57 4.81 -9.86 -1.57
N THR A 58 4.47 -9.60 -2.83
CA THR A 58 4.38 -10.62 -3.87
C THR A 58 5.08 -10.15 -5.13
N CYS A 59 5.71 -11.08 -5.84
CA CYS A 59 6.26 -10.86 -7.18
C CYS A 59 5.55 -11.73 -8.24
N GLU A 60 4.48 -12.43 -7.85
CA GLU A 60 3.64 -13.20 -8.76
C GLU A 60 2.59 -12.30 -9.40
N ILE A 61 3.06 -11.34 -10.21
CA ILE A 61 2.21 -10.34 -10.85
C ILE A 61 1.90 -10.75 -12.29
N SER A 62 0.62 -10.73 -12.65
CA SER A 62 0.17 -10.76 -14.04
C SER A 62 -0.25 -9.36 -14.45
N ALA A 63 0.31 -8.85 -15.54
CA ALA A 63 -0.06 -7.58 -16.13
C ALA A 63 -0.35 -7.74 -17.61
N ARG A 64 -1.42 -7.11 -18.10
CA ARG A 64 -1.76 -7.08 -19.52
C ARG A 64 -2.37 -5.75 -19.90
N VAL A 65 -2.25 -5.41 -21.17
CA VAL A 65 -2.82 -4.20 -21.76
C VAL A 65 -3.79 -4.61 -22.86
N GLU A 66 -5.00 -4.05 -22.82
CA GLU A 66 -5.96 -4.17 -23.92
C GLU A 66 -6.09 -2.83 -24.63
N ARG A 67 -6.40 -2.88 -25.92
CA ARG A 67 -6.68 -1.72 -26.75
C ARG A 67 -8.14 -1.74 -27.17
N GLU A 68 -8.84 -0.64 -26.91
CA GLU A 68 -10.22 -0.40 -27.34
C GLU A 68 -10.24 0.87 -28.20
N GLY A 69 -10.22 0.68 -29.52
CA GLY A 69 -10.07 1.79 -30.47
C GLY A 69 -8.73 2.52 -30.29
N GLN A 70 -8.79 3.80 -29.95
CA GLN A 70 -7.62 4.63 -29.65
C GLN A 70 -7.22 4.63 -28.18
N ASN A 71 -8.03 4.00 -27.32
CA ASN A 71 -7.77 3.93 -25.89
C ASN A 71 -7.08 2.62 -25.54
N ILE A 72 -6.35 2.64 -24.44
CA ILE A 72 -5.79 1.45 -23.81
C ILE A 72 -6.34 1.30 -22.40
N ARG A 73 -6.34 0.07 -21.90
CA ARG A 73 -6.74 -0.27 -20.55
C ARG A 73 -5.73 -1.26 -19.97
N ILE A 74 -5.28 -0.99 -18.75
CA ILE A 74 -4.27 -1.78 -18.06
C ILE A 74 -4.99 -2.67 -17.04
N PHE A 75 -4.64 -3.95 -17.03
CA PHE A 75 -5.10 -4.93 -16.08
C PHE A 75 -3.89 -5.49 -15.34
N VAL A 76 -3.97 -5.49 -14.01
CA VAL A 76 -2.97 -6.10 -13.14
C VAL A 76 -3.68 -7.02 -12.16
N SER A 77 -3.13 -8.20 -11.91
CA SER A 77 -3.66 -9.12 -10.90
C SER A 77 -2.56 -9.94 -10.27
N PHE A 78 -2.80 -10.39 -9.04
CA PHE A 78 -1.94 -11.35 -8.36
C PHE A 78 -2.77 -12.22 -7.41
N PRO A 79 -2.36 -13.49 -7.20
CA PRO A 79 -3.05 -14.38 -6.28
C PRO A 79 -2.77 -13.97 -4.84
N ILE A 80 -3.80 -13.89 -4.00
CA ILE A 80 -3.67 -13.46 -2.61
C ILE A 80 -2.71 -14.37 -1.84
N ARG A 81 -2.70 -15.67 -2.16
CA ARG A 81 -1.80 -16.66 -1.53
C ARG A 81 -0.31 -16.43 -1.81
N SER A 82 0.04 -15.59 -2.78
CA SER A 82 1.44 -15.25 -3.06
C SER A 82 1.97 -14.12 -2.17
N LEU A 83 1.13 -13.48 -1.35
CA LEU A 83 1.57 -12.49 -0.38
C LEU A 83 2.41 -13.19 0.69
N ASN A 84 3.62 -12.68 0.89
CA ASN A 84 4.57 -13.19 1.87
C ASN A 84 5.08 -12.03 2.71
N SER A 85 4.82 -12.10 4.00
CA SER A 85 5.29 -11.13 4.98
C SER A 85 6.50 -11.61 5.79
N GLY A 86 7.01 -12.80 5.48
CA GLY A 86 8.07 -13.49 6.20
C GLY A 86 7.58 -14.26 7.44
N VAL A 87 6.27 -14.24 7.73
CA VAL A 87 5.68 -14.89 8.91
C VAL A 87 4.46 -15.71 8.49
N GLY A 88 4.61 -17.04 8.46
CA GLY A 88 3.60 -17.96 7.93
C GLY A 88 2.21 -17.84 8.57
N MET A 89 2.12 -17.75 9.90
CA MET A 89 0.82 -17.60 10.58
C MET A 89 0.08 -16.32 10.16
N ARG A 90 0.83 -15.22 9.95
CA ARG A 90 0.24 -13.96 9.49
C ARG A 90 -0.19 -14.05 8.04
N ASP A 91 0.60 -14.72 7.20
CA ASP A 91 0.25 -14.92 5.80
C ASP A 91 -1.03 -15.78 5.68
N GLU A 92 -1.18 -16.80 6.53
CA GLU A 92 -2.42 -17.58 6.68
C GLU A 92 -3.60 -16.68 7.07
N ASP A 93 -3.46 -15.87 8.14
CA ASP A 93 -4.50 -14.93 8.59
C ASP A 93 -4.88 -13.94 7.49
N VAL A 94 -3.92 -13.40 6.75
CA VAL A 94 -4.16 -12.46 5.63
C VAL A 94 -4.99 -13.14 4.54
N THR A 95 -4.72 -14.40 4.21
CA THR A 95 -5.52 -15.12 3.22
C THR A 95 -6.96 -15.36 3.67
N GLU A 96 -7.18 -15.58 4.97
CA GLU A 96 -8.51 -15.70 5.57
C GLU A 96 -9.26 -14.36 5.55
N ILE A 97 -8.63 -13.29 6.05
CA ILE A 97 -9.19 -11.93 6.08
C ILE A 97 -9.65 -11.49 4.68
N LEU A 98 -8.84 -11.78 3.66
CA LEU A 98 -9.14 -11.43 2.29
C LEU A 98 -10.05 -12.43 1.57
N SER A 99 -10.55 -13.45 2.28
CA SER A 99 -11.55 -14.41 1.81
C SER A 99 -11.12 -15.15 0.53
N VAL A 100 -9.88 -15.62 0.50
CA VAL A 100 -9.21 -16.19 -0.69
C VAL A 100 -9.97 -17.32 -1.39
N GLU A 101 -10.74 -18.12 -0.65
CA GLU A 101 -11.54 -19.21 -1.22
C GLU A 101 -12.64 -18.70 -2.17
N SER A 102 -13.17 -17.51 -1.89
CA SER A 102 -14.21 -16.87 -2.69
C SER A 102 -13.65 -15.84 -3.68
N HIS A 103 -12.52 -15.22 -3.34
CA HIS A 103 -11.89 -14.16 -4.11
C HIS A 103 -10.37 -14.44 -4.15
N PRO A 104 -9.88 -15.30 -5.06
CA PRO A 104 -8.50 -15.78 -5.01
C PRO A 104 -7.46 -14.73 -5.39
N ASP A 105 -7.86 -13.70 -6.13
CA ASP A 105 -6.98 -12.70 -6.70
C ASP A 105 -7.35 -11.28 -6.24
N ILE A 106 -6.33 -10.43 -6.09
CA ILE A 106 -6.51 -8.98 -6.11
C ILE A 106 -6.34 -8.50 -7.55
N ARG A 107 -7.20 -7.59 -7.98
CA ARG A 107 -7.25 -7.14 -9.38
C ARG A 107 -7.32 -5.63 -9.44
N PHE A 108 -6.49 -5.02 -10.27
CA PHE A 108 -6.59 -3.62 -10.64
C PHE A 108 -6.92 -3.51 -12.13
N VAL A 109 -7.87 -2.63 -12.44
CA VAL A 109 -8.22 -2.26 -13.82
C VAL A 109 -8.19 -0.75 -13.94
N SER A 110 -7.35 -0.22 -14.82
CA SER A 110 -7.28 1.21 -15.05
C SER A 110 -8.57 1.74 -15.68
N ASP A 111 -8.80 3.03 -15.51
CA ASP A 111 -9.66 3.77 -16.42
C ASP A 111 -9.01 3.79 -17.83
N PHE A 112 -9.78 4.14 -18.87
CA PHE A 112 -9.24 4.24 -20.22
C PHE A 112 -8.18 5.34 -20.31
N LEU A 113 -7.07 5.01 -20.96
CA LEU A 113 -5.99 5.94 -21.24
C LEU A 113 -5.90 6.17 -22.75
N THR A 114 -5.76 7.42 -23.16
CA THR A 114 -5.47 7.77 -24.56
C THR A 114 -3.99 7.55 -24.86
N GLY A 115 -3.65 7.38 -26.15
CA GLY A 115 -2.25 7.34 -26.58
C GLY A 115 -1.46 8.60 -26.20
N GLU A 116 -2.12 9.77 -26.16
CA GLU A 116 -1.51 11.03 -25.71
C GLU A 116 -1.13 10.97 -24.23
N GLN A 117 -2.06 10.56 -23.35
CA GLN A 117 -1.79 10.43 -21.91
C GLN A 117 -0.62 9.47 -21.63
N VAL A 118 -0.53 8.38 -22.38
CA VAL A 118 0.56 7.41 -22.27
C VAL A 118 1.88 8.04 -22.74
N GLY A 119 1.88 8.70 -23.91
CA GLY A 119 3.08 9.37 -24.44
C GLY A 119 3.59 10.47 -23.52
N THR A 120 2.69 11.27 -22.95
CA THR A 120 3.01 12.30 -21.95
C THR A 120 3.61 11.67 -20.69
N ALA A 121 2.99 10.61 -20.16
CA ALA A 121 3.50 9.92 -18.98
C ALA A 121 4.92 9.39 -19.19
N LEU A 122 5.17 8.72 -20.33
CA LEU A 122 6.49 8.19 -20.68
C LEU A 122 7.55 9.29 -20.84
N THR A 123 7.16 10.47 -21.34
CA THR A 123 8.06 11.60 -21.54
C THR A 123 8.37 12.34 -20.24
N GLN A 124 7.36 12.53 -19.38
CA GLN A 124 7.50 13.25 -18.10
C GLN A 124 8.10 12.37 -16.99
N GLY A 125 8.12 11.04 -17.18
CA GLY A 125 8.59 10.09 -16.17
C GLY A 125 7.70 10.02 -14.93
N THR A 126 6.57 10.74 -14.90
CA THR A 126 5.62 10.72 -13.78
C THR A 126 4.20 10.89 -14.30
N THR A 127 3.23 10.26 -13.64
CA THR A 127 1.81 10.42 -13.96
C THR A 127 0.93 10.00 -12.78
N LYS A 128 -0.39 10.11 -12.92
CA LYS A 128 -1.34 9.48 -12.01
C LYS A 128 -2.20 8.50 -12.78
N LEU A 129 -2.33 7.28 -12.26
CA LEU A 129 -3.11 6.21 -12.87
C LEU A 129 -4.39 5.96 -12.05
N ALA A 130 -5.52 6.35 -12.62
CA ALA A 130 -6.84 6.10 -12.04
C ALA A 130 -7.34 4.69 -12.42
N GLY A 131 -8.13 4.09 -11.54
CA GLY A 131 -8.79 2.82 -11.85
C GLY A 131 -9.64 2.27 -10.71
N VAL A 132 -9.99 1.00 -10.86
CA VAL A 132 -10.72 0.21 -9.87
C VAL A 132 -9.80 -0.87 -9.35
N LEU A 133 -9.59 -0.90 -8.03
CA LEU A 133 -8.96 -1.99 -7.32
C LEU A 133 -10.04 -2.87 -6.68
N GLU A 134 -10.01 -4.16 -6.98
CA GLU A 134 -10.88 -5.18 -6.40
C GLU A 134 -10.09 -5.97 -5.36
N VAL A 135 -10.58 -5.97 -4.11
CA VAL A 135 -9.99 -6.66 -2.97
C VAL A 135 -11.11 -7.34 -2.19
N ALA A 136 -11.00 -8.65 -1.96
CA ALA A 136 -11.98 -9.42 -1.20
C ALA A 136 -13.44 -9.20 -1.66
N GLY A 137 -13.66 -9.17 -2.98
CA GLY A 137 -14.98 -8.97 -3.59
C GLY A 137 -15.52 -7.54 -3.53
N LYS A 138 -14.73 -6.58 -3.03
CA LYS A 138 -15.09 -5.15 -2.97
C LYS A 138 -14.29 -4.34 -3.96
N SER A 139 -14.96 -3.41 -4.63
CA SER A 139 -14.34 -2.50 -5.59
C SER A 139 -14.09 -1.12 -4.99
N TYR A 140 -12.87 -0.61 -5.18
CA TYR A 140 -12.42 0.68 -4.69
C TYR A 140 -11.92 1.53 -5.84
N LYS A 141 -12.39 2.78 -5.95
CA LYS A 141 -11.81 3.75 -6.88
C LYS A 141 -10.51 4.27 -6.30
N VAL A 142 -9.42 4.13 -7.05
CA VAL A 142 -8.06 4.49 -6.61
C VAL A 142 -7.37 5.36 -7.64
N LEU A 143 -6.39 6.15 -7.20
CA LEU A 143 -5.55 6.99 -8.02
C LEU A 143 -4.10 6.84 -7.57
N PHE A 144 -3.31 6.06 -8.32
CA PHE A 144 -1.92 5.80 -7.97
C PHE A 144 -0.99 6.86 -8.57
N PRO A 145 -0.14 7.54 -7.77
CA PRO A 145 0.97 8.30 -8.33
C PRO A 145 2.02 7.32 -8.86
N LEU A 146 2.41 7.48 -10.12
CA LEU A 146 3.42 6.66 -10.78
C LEU A 146 4.67 7.47 -11.07
N LYS A 147 5.82 6.87 -10.83
CA LYS A 147 7.13 7.32 -11.30
C LYS A 147 7.68 6.24 -12.23
N LEU A 148 7.94 6.63 -13.47
CA LEU A 148 8.46 5.79 -14.54
C LEU A 148 9.96 6.09 -14.64
N SER A 149 10.78 5.09 -14.34
CA SER A 149 12.24 5.15 -14.36
C SER A 149 12.82 4.55 -15.62
#